data_AF-G8BE09-F1
#
_entry.id   AF-G8BE09-F1
#
_cell.length_a   1.000
_cell.length_b   1.000
_cell.length_c   1.000
_cell.angle_alpha   90.00
_cell.angle_beta   90.00
_cell.angle_gamma   90.00
#
_symmetry.space_group_name_H-M   'P 1'
#
loop_
_entity.id
_entity.type
_entity.pdbx_description
1 polymer ?
#
loop_
_entity_poly.entity_id
_entity_poly.type
_entity_poly.pdbx_seq_one_letter_code
_entity_poly.pdbx_strand_id
1 'polypeptide(L)'
;MIRASISNNPSDNEIVNAVSSIKNLQSGYPIQDQLESNSVLTQHSKNIIDEVFSKKTVKFSPRLLKQLLLLNLPTELNLKIINEYYKVNSESKTIINKSIALIPLRNALYNADFHRAIKISDVTVGHPNYISHQGAILKSGIIKLISTAAAVTIFTKFGVTSLIDAGVLPASWDHLGAINSILLTYIINSSFFVTIVKFGRQLISSGGDFLTWQRGTFYSHWFKHADEMLFNSKIVEADRDLNNGESNPAITDEICRPAPEIRSNTDTLNPGYDREGHKIRLMQLKDDLEKLKFQAYWMTGGDGFEWVEPDQDPAEIQWREHLEKYNKPALEKAEKDALKWADDLIKESS
;
A
#
# COMPACT_ATOMS: atom_id res chain seq x y z
N MET A 1 8.02 3.12 -37.37
CA MET A 1 8.62 1.79 -37.67
C MET A 1 8.91 1.09 -36.35
N ILE A 2 8.12 0.08 -35.99
CA ILE A 2 8.30 -0.67 -34.73
C ILE A 2 9.40 -1.70 -34.97
N ARG A 3 10.52 -1.59 -34.25
CA ARG A 3 11.57 -2.62 -34.24
C ARG A 3 11.09 -3.80 -33.36
N ALA A 4 10.25 -4.66 -33.92
CA ALA A 4 9.79 -5.89 -33.27
C ALA A 4 10.75 -7.08 -33.48
N SER A 5 11.96 -6.86 -34.04
CA SER A 5 12.96 -7.92 -34.16
C SER A 5 13.71 -8.09 -32.84
N ILE A 6 13.04 -8.69 -31.85
CA ILE A 6 13.66 -9.10 -30.59
C ILE A 6 14.46 -10.38 -30.87
N SER A 7 15.73 -10.43 -30.43
CA SER A 7 16.58 -11.61 -30.60
C SER A 7 16.02 -12.83 -29.85
N ASN A 8 16.52 -14.05 -30.13
CA ASN A 8 16.04 -15.28 -29.47
C ASN A 8 16.45 -15.36 -27.98
N ASN A 9 17.45 -14.59 -27.56
CA ASN A 9 17.85 -14.44 -26.17
C ASN A 9 18.07 -12.94 -25.88
N PRO A 10 16.98 -12.18 -25.69
CA PRO A 10 17.06 -10.74 -25.66
C PRO A 10 17.74 -10.24 -24.39
N SER A 11 18.61 -9.25 -24.56
CA SER A 11 19.18 -8.51 -23.45
C SER A 11 18.11 -7.63 -22.76
N ASP A 12 18.27 -7.34 -21.47
CA ASP A 12 17.38 -6.44 -20.72
C ASP A 12 17.17 -5.10 -21.46
N ASN A 13 18.21 -4.57 -22.11
CA ASN A 13 18.14 -3.32 -22.88
C ASN A 13 17.30 -3.46 -24.16
N GLU A 14 17.35 -4.60 -24.84
CA GLU A 14 16.49 -4.88 -26.01
C GLU A 14 15.01 -4.91 -25.60
N ILE A 15 14.70 -5.53 -24.47
CA ILE A 15 13.34 -5.61 -23.92
C ILE A 15 12.84 -4.20 -23.55
N VAL A 16 13.66 -3.42 -22.84
CA VAL A 16 13.32 -2.03 -22.47
C VAL A 16 13.10 -1.17 -23.73
N ASN A 17 13.94 -1.30 -24.75
CA ASN A 17 13.79 -0.55 -26.00
C ASN A 17 12.54 -0.96 -26.81
N ALA A 18 12.20 -2.25 -26.81
CA ALA A 18 10.98 -2.74 -27.44
C ALA A 18 9.74 -2.18 -26.74
N VAL A 19 9.72 -2.21 -25.41
CA VAL A 19 8.60 -1.67 -24.61
C VAL A 19 8.56 -0.15 -24.65
N SER A 20 9.70 0.55 -24.70
CA SER A 20 9.72 2.02 -24.83
C SER A 20 9.16 2.51 -26.16
N SER A 21 9.15 1.66 -27.20
CA SER A 21 8.50 2.00 -28.47
C SER A 21 7.00 2.27 -28.33
N ILE A 22 6.36 1.70 -27.30
CA ILE A 22 4.96 1.96 -26.95
C ILE A 22 4.75 3.44 -26.57
N LYS A 23 5.73 4.07 -25.93
CA LYS A 23 5.67 5.49 -25.56
C LYS A 23 5.63 6.41 -26.78
N ASN A 24 6.38 6.04 -27.82
CA ASN A 24 6.36 6.75 -29.10
C ASN A 24 5.04 6.55 -29.87
N LEU A 25 4.35 5.41 -29.65
CA LEU A 25 3.01 5.19 -30.19
C LEU A 25 1.98 6.04 -29.44
N GLN A 26 2.11 6.16 -28.12
CA GLN A 26 1.20 6.95 -27.27
C GLN A 26 1.17 8.43 -27.61
N SER A 27 2.32 9.04 -27.96
CA SER A 27 2.37 10.45 -28.33
C SER A 27 1.50 10.83 -29.54
N GLY A 28 1.08 9.86 -30.34
CA GLY A 28 0.21 10.07 -31.51
C GLY A 28 -1.30 10.02 -31.22
N TYR A 29 -1.73 9.71 -29.99
CA TYR A 29 -3.14 9.52 -29.63
C TYR A 29 -3.61 10.53 -28.57
N PRO A 30 -4.91 10.92 -28.59
CA PRO A 30 -5.51 11.70 -27.51
C PRO A 30 -5.31 11.05 -26.13
N ILE A 31 -5.19 11.88 -25.09
CA ILE A 31 -4.94 11.43 -23.71
C ILE A 31 -6.00 10.43 -23.22
N GLN A 32 -7.26 10.61 -23.61
CA GLN A 32 -8.37 9.74 -23.23
C GLN A 32 -8.19 8.31 -23.78
N ASP A 33 -7.77 8.19 -25.04
CA ASP A 33 -7.51 6.90 -25.70
C ASP A 33 -6.29 6.17 -25.11
N GLN A 34 -5.38 6.89 -24.43
CA GLN A 34 -4.21 6.29 -23.78
C GLN A 34 -4.56 5.56 -22.47
N LEU A 35 -5.70 5.89 -21.85
CA LEU A 35 -6.15 5.28 -20.59
C LEU A 35 -7.27 4.26 -20.75
N GLU A 36 -8.03 4.33 -21.84
CA GLU A 36 -9.10 3.38 -22.11
C GLU A 36 -8.54 1.97 -22.38
N SER A 37 -9.07 0.98 -21.64
CA SER A 37 -8.68 -0.43 -21.81
C SER A 37 -9.06 -0.99 -23.17
N ASN A 38 -10.08 -0.42 -23.81
CA ASN A 38 -10.65 -0.88 -25.08
C ASN A 38 -10.09 -0.13 -26.30
N SER A 39 -9.21 0.86 -26.10
CA SER A 39 -8.64 1.59 -27.23
C SER A 39 -7.74 0.68 -28.07
N VAL A 40 -7.70 0.95 -29.38
CA VAL A 40 -6.85 0.22 -30.33
C VAL A 40 -5.38 0.31 -29.91
N LEU A 41 -4.96 1.45 -29.37
CA LEU A 41 -3.62 1.68 -28.85
C LEU A 41 -3.30 0.75 -27.68
N THR A 42 -4.18 0.65 -26.68
CA THR A 42 -3.97 -0.22 -25.51
C THR A 42 -3.89 -1.68 -25.92
N GLN A 43 -4.74 -2.13 -26.84
CA GLN A 43 -4.71 -3.51 -27.34
C GLN A 43 -3.44 -3.80 -28.15
N HIS A 44 -3.03 -2.90 -29.03
CA HIS A 44 -1.77 -3.05 -29.78
C HIS A 44 -0.55 -3.07 -28.84
N SER A 45 -0.58 -2.25 -27.78
CA SER A 45 0.47 -2.22 -26.76
C SER A 45 0.52 -3.50 -25.92
N LYS A 46 -0.64 -4.07 -25.58
CA LYS A 46 -0.74 -5.38 -24.92
C LYS A 46 -0.14 -6.49 -25.79
N ASN A 47 -0.44 -6.51 -27.08
CA ASN A 47 0.11 -7.48 -28.02
C ASN A 47 1.64 -7.39 -28.12
N ILE A 48 2.21 -6.18 -28.11
CA ILE A 48 3.67 -6.00 -28.09
C ILE A 48 4.28 -6.61 -26.83
N ILE A 49 3.67 -6.38 -25.65
CA ILE A 49 4.13 -6.96 -24.39
C ILE A 49 4.04 -8.48 -24.44
N ASP A 50 2.94 -9.03 -24.95
CA ASP A 50 2.75 -10.46 -25.10
C ASP A 50 3.79 -11.08 -26.06
N GLU A 51 4.10 -10.43 -27.17
CA GLU A 51 5.13 -10.88 -28.10
C GLU A 51 6.52 -10.90 -27.44
N VAL A 52 6.86 -9.86 -26.68
CA VAL A 52 8.13 -9.73 -25.95
C VAL A 52 8.30 -10.88 -24.94
N PHE A 53 7.26 -11.20 -24.16
CA PHE A 53 7.35 -12.16 -23.05
C PHE A 53 6.88 -13.59 -23.40
N SER A 54 6.26 -13.82 -24.57
CA SER A 54 5.88 -15.15 -25.05
C SER A 54 7.06 -16.09 -25.33
N LYS A 55 8.26 -15.53 -25.55
CA LYS A 55 9.47 -16.29 -25.81
C LYS A 55 9.96 -16.95 -24.51
N LYS A 56 9.93 -18.28 -24.47
CA LYS A 56 10.30 -19.12 -23.30
C LYS A 56 11.71 -18.89 -22.74
N THR A 57 12.57 -18.15 -23.44
CA THR A 57 13.96 -17.87 -23.04
C THR A 57 14.12 -16.60 -22.20
N VAL A 58 13.08 -15.78 -22.06
CA VAL A 58 13.18 -14.48 -21.35
C VAL A 58 13.26 -14.70 -19.84
N LYS A 59 14.38 -14.29 -19.23
CA LYS A 59 14.53 -14.22 -17.78
C LYS A 59 14.02 -12.88 -17.26
N PHE A 60 12.89 -12.88 -16.56
CA PHE A 60 12.31 -11.62 -16.08
C PHE A 60 12.82 -11.27 -14.68
N SER A 61 13.91 -10.51 -14.61
CA SER A 61 14.54 -10.11 -13.34
C SER A 61 13.78 -8.95 -12.64
N PRO A 62 13.90 -8.80 -11.30
CA PRO A 62 13.34 -7.63 -10.59
C PRO A 62 13.93 -6.29 -11.08
N ARG A 63 15.18 -6.30 -11.56
CA ARG A 63 15.84 -5.12 -12.12
C ARG A 63 15.18 -4.69 -13.43
N LEU A 64 14.91 -5.66 -14.30
CA LEU A 64 14.20 -5.44 -15.55
C LEU A 64 12.78 -4.93 -15.28
N LEU A 65 12.06 -5.52 -14.32
CA LEU A 65 10.73 -5.05 -13.92
C LEU A 65 10.77 -3.58 -13.50
N LYS A 66 11.73 -3.20 -12.66
CA LYS A 66 11.92 -1.79 -12.26
C LYS A 66 12.17 -0.88 -13.47
N GLN A 67 13.02 -1.28 -14.42
CA GLN A 67 13.31 -0.49 -15.61
C GLN A 67 12.07 -0.30 -16.49
N LEU A 68 11.25 -1.33 -16.64
CA LEU A 68 10.01 -1.25 -17.42
C LEU A 68 8.96 -0.36 -16.76
N LEU A 69 8.80 -0.46 -15.44
CA LEU A 69 7.86 0.39 -14.70
C LEU A 69 8.28 1.86 -14.69
N LEU A 70 9.59 2.16 -14.75
CA LEU A 70 10.12 3.52 -14.87
C LEU A 70 9.79 4.19 -16.22
N LEU A 71 9.33 3.45 -17.23
CA LEU A 71 8.88 4.04 -18.49
C LEU A 71 7.59 4.86 -18.32
N ASN A 72 6.89 4.69 -17.19
CA ASN A 72 5.62 5.34 -16.85
C ASN A 72 4.53 5.11 -17.92
N LEU A 73 4.35 3.84 -18.32
CA LEU A 73 3.26 3.45 -19.22
C LEU A 73 1.90 3.57 -18.52
N PRO A 74 0.78 3.67 -19.25
CA PRO A 74 -0.57 3.62 -18.69
C PRO A 74 -0.77 2.47 -17.70
N THR A 75 -1.60 2.71 -16.69
CA THR A 75 -1.83 1.81 -15.54
C THR A 75 -2.18 0.39 -15.97
N GLU A 76 -3.02 0.26 -17.00
CA GLU A 76 -3.41 -1.02 -17.60
C GLU A 76 -2.20 -1.83 -18.12
N LEU A 77 -1.25 -1.17 -18.76
CA LEU A 77 -0.05 -1.82 -19.29
C LEU A 77 0.92 -2.20 -18.17
N ASN A 78 1.05 -1.36 -17.13
CA ASN A 78 1.83 -1.71 -15.95
C ASN A 78 1.26 -2.94 -15.23
N LEU A 79 -0.06 -3.04 -15.09
CA LEU A 79 -0.73 -4.23 -14.56
C LEU A 79 -0.42 -5.47 -15.38
N LYS A 80 -0.46 -5.36 -16.72
CA LYS A 80 -0.08 -6.44 -17.62
C LYS A 80 1.37 -6.88 -17.41
N ILE A 81 2.32 -5.94 -17.33
CA ILE A 81 3.74 -6.22 -17.08
C ILE A 81 3.94 -6.93 -15.73
N ILE A 82 3.27 -6.47 -14.67
CA ILE A 82 3.32 -7.11 -13.34
C ILE A 82 2.78 -8.54 -13.40
N ASN A 83 1.66 -8.76 -14.09
CA ASN A 83 1.09 -10.09 -14.25
C ASN A 83 2.01 -11.02 -15.05
N GLU A 84 2.65 -10.53 -16.12
CA GLU A 84 3.65 -11.31 -16.86
C GLU A 84 4.89 -11.61 -16.00
N TYR A 85 5.30 -10.70 -15.11
CA TYR A 85 6.39 -10.96 -14.17
C TYR A 85 6.11 -12.16 -13.24
N TYR A 86 4.90 -12.25 -12.70
CA TYR A 86 4.50 -13.40 -11.87
C TYR A 86 4.31 -14.68 -12.68
N LYS A 87 3.83 -14.60 -13.93
CA LYS A 87 3.72 -15.77 -14.81
C LYS A 87 5.08 -16.36 -15.16
N VAL A 88 6.03 -15.52 -15.57
CA VAL A 88 7.40 -15.96 -15.91
C VAL A 88 8.12 -16.48 -14.66
N ASN A 89 7.93 -15.82 -13.51
CA ASN A 89 8.50 -16.24 -12.23
C ASN A 89 7.45 -16.95 -11.35
N SER A 90 6.96 -18.10 -11.81
CA SER A 90 5.90 -18.89 -11.14
C SER A 90 6.29 -19.48 -9.77
N GLU A 91 7.45 -19.14 -9.22
CA GLU A 91 7.87 -19.59 -7.89
C GLU A 91 7.01 -18.97 -6.77
N SER A 92 6.65 -19.77 -5.77
CA SER A 92 5.86 -19.31 -4.60
C SER A 92 6.57 -18.27 -3.72
N LYS A 93 7.86 -18.02 -3.99
CA LYS A 93 8.70 -17.04 -3.29
C LYS A 93 8.89 -15.74 -4.06
N THR A 94 8.40 -15.64 -5.29
CA THR A 94 8.50 -14.41 -6.08
C THR A 94 7.76 -13.28 -5.38
N ILE A 95 8.46 -12.19 -5.10
CA ILE A 95 7.92 -10.99 -4.47
C ILE A 95 8.33 -9.73 -5.25
N ILE A 96 7.44 -8.75 -5.29
CA ILE A 96 7.76 -7.40 -5.76
C ILE A 96 8.01 -6.54 -4.52
N ASN A 97 9.21 -5.97 -4.42
CA ASN A 97 9.55 -5.08 -3.31
C ASN A 97 8.69 -3.81 -3.34
N LYS A 98 8.35 -3.29 -2.15
CA LYS A 98 7.59 -2.06 -1.96
C LYS A 98 8.10 -0.89 -2.82
N SER A 99 9.42 -0.71 -2.88
CA SER A 99 10.04 0.36 -3.66
C SER A 99 9.81 0.26 -5.17
N ILE A 100 9.64 -0.96 -5.69
CA ILE A 100 9.29 -1.20 -7.10
C ILE A 100 7.78 -1.03 -7.29
N ALA A 101 6.97 -1.55 -6.37
CA ALA A 101 5.51 -1.45 -6.39
C ALA A 101 4.99 0.01 -6.30
N LEU A 102 5.73 0.89 -5.63
CA LEU A 102 5.40 2.32 -5.56
C LEU A 102 5.48 3.03 -6.91
N ILE A 103 6.28 2.54 -7.87
CA ILE A 103 6.45 3.19 -9.18
C ILE A 103 5.12 3.19 -9.97
N PRO A 104 4.49 2.03 -10.24
CA PRO A 104 3.22 2.01 -10.94
C PRO A 104 2.09 2.62 -10.11
N LEU A 105 2.13 2.52 -8.78
CA LEU A 105 1.14 3.18 -7.92
C LEU A 105 1.18 4.70 -8.12
N ARG A 106 2.36 5.33 -8.03
CA ARG A 106 2.52 6.77 -8.23
C ARG A 106 2.01 7.21 -9.60
N ASN A 107 2.28 6.43 -10.63
CA ASN A 107 1.77 6.72 -11.96
C ASN A 107 0.25 6.59 -12.06
N ALA A 108 -0.36 5.61 -11.38
CA ALA A 108 -1.81 5.46 -11.32
C ALA A 108 -2.48 6.62 -10.58
N LEU A 109 -1.92 7.04 -9.44
CA LEU A 109 -2.39 8.19 -8.67
C LEU A 109 -2.26 9.49 -9.45
N TYR A 110 -1.13 9.68 -10.14
CA TYR A 110 -0.90 10.85 -10.99
C TYR A 110 -1.95 10.98 -12.11
N ASN A 111 -2.46 9.85 -12.63
CA ASN A 111 -3.47 9.83 -13.70
C ASN A 111 -4.93 9.69 -13.17
N ALA A 112 -5.17 9.82 -11.86
CA ALA A 112 -6.48 9.59 -11.20
C ALA A 112 -7.17 8.26 -11.54
N ASP A 113 -6.39 7.21 -11.79
CA ASP A 113 -6.92 5.88 -12.09
C ASP A 113 -7.01 5.02 -10.82
N PHE A 114 -7.90 5.43 -9.90
CA PHE A 114 -7.95 4.87 -8.54
C PHE A 114 -8.37 3.39 -8.52
N HIS A 115 -9.33 2.97 -9.35
CA HIS A 115 -9.72 1.56 -9.42
C HIS A 115 -8.56 0.65 -9.87
N ARG A 116 -7.78 1.07 -10.88
CA ARG A 116 -6.59 0.29 -11.26
C ARG A 116 -5.44 0.45 -10.27
N ALA A 117 -5.37 1.56 -9.53
CA ALA A 117 -4.43 1.71 -8.41
C ALA A 117 -4.71 0.70 -7.28
N ILE A 118 -5.99 0.46 -6.95
CA ILE A 118 -6.39 -0.60 -6.00
C ILE A 118 -5.93 -1.96 -6.53
N LYS A 119 -6.14 -2.25 -7.82
CA LYS A 119 -5.64 -3.50 -8.44
C LYS A 119 -4.12 -3.61 -8.36
N ILE A 120 -3.37 -2.52 -8.55
CA ILE A 120 -1.90 -2.50 -8.37
C ILE A 120 -1.54 -2.88 -6.94
N SER A 121 -2.23 -2.32 -5.95
CA SER A 121 -2.05 -2.68 -4.54
C SER A 121 -2.24 -4.19 -4.32
N ASP A 122 -3.32 -4.76 -4.87
CA ASP A 122 -3.64 -6.18 -4.73
C ASP A 122 -2.63 -7.12 -5.41
N VAL A 123 -2.14 -6.78 -6.62
CA VAL A 123 -1.17 -7.64 -7.32
C VAL A 123 0.27 -7.45 -6.83
N THR A 124 0.55 -6.45 -5.99
CA THR A 124 1.91 -6.19 -5.47
C THR A 124 2.02 -6.46 -3.97
N VAL A 125 1.75 -5.47 -3.13
CA VAL A 125 1.86 -5.56 -1.66
C VAL A 125 0.75 -6.41 -1.04
N GLY A 126 -0.42 -6.47 -1.69
CA GLY A 126 -1.54 -7.33 -1.32
C GLY A 126 -1.45 -8.75 -1.87
N HIS A 127 -0.36 -9.11 -2.57
CA HIS A 127 -0.19 -10.44 -3.17
C HIS A 127 0.08 -11.51 -2.09
N PRO A 128 -0.49 -12.74 -2.19
CA PRO A 128 -0.30 -13.79 -1.18
C PRO A 128 1.16 -14.11 -0.86
N ASN A 129 2.05 -14.09 -1.87
CA ASN A 129 3.49 -14.30 -1.66
C ASN A 129 4.11 -13.19 -0.81
N TYR A 130 3.70 -11.93 -1.02
CA TYR A 130 4.21 -10.79 -0.27
C TYR A 130 3.77 -10.85 1.19
N ILE A 131 2.48 -11.11 1.42
CA ILE A 131 1.90 -11.29 2.76
C ILE A 131 2.56 -12.47 3.49
N SER A 132 2.82 -13.57 2.80
CA SER A 132 3.50 -14.75 3.35
C SER A 132 4.95 -14.43 3.73
N HIS A 133 5.65 -13.66 2.89
CA HIS A 133 7.01 -13.18 3.18
C HIS A 133 7.03 -12.28 4.43
N GLN A 134 6.10 -11.34 4.55
CA GLN A 134 5.96 -10.52 5.77
C GLN A 134 5.64 -11.39 6.99
N GLY A 135 4.74 -12.37 6.83
CA GLY A 135 4.46 -13.35 7.88
C GLY A 135 5.70 -14.13 8.33
N ALA A 136 6.60 -14.48 7.41
CA ALA A 136 7.86 -15.15 7.72
C ALA A 136 8.84 -14.22 8.46
N ILE A 137 8.91 -12.93 8.09
CA ILE A 137 9.69 -11.92 8.81
C ILE A 137 9.22 -11.83 10.26
N LEU A 138 7.90 -11.68 10.48
CA LEU A 138 7.31 -11.63 11.82
C LEU A 138 7.65 -12.87 12.65
N LYS A 139 7.44 -14.07 12.08
CA LYS A 139 7.78 -15.34 12.74
C LYS A 139 9.27 -15.42 13.08
N SER A 140 10.14 -15.04 12.16
CA SER A 140 11.59 -15.05 12.39
C SER A 140 12.00 -14.09 13.52
N GLY A 141 11.36 -12.93 13.62
CA GLY A 141 11.58 -11.97 14.70
C GLY A 141 11.14 -12.50 16.05
N ILE A 142 9.96 -13.12 16.13
CA ILE A 142 9.45 -13.76 17.34
C ILE A 142 10.35 -14.92 17.78
N ILE A 143 10.74 -15.80 16.86
CA ILE A 143 11.62 -16.94 17.16
C ILE A 143 12.98 -16.44 17.67
N LYS A 144 13.57 -15.43 17.03
CA LYS A 144 14.84 -14.83 17.49
C LYS A 144 14.72 -14.25 18.89
N LEU A 145 13.60 -13.61 19.22
CA LEU A 145 13.35 -13.05 20.55
C LEU A 145 13.27 -14.18 21.59
N ILE A 146 12.42 -15.19 21.34
CA ILE A 146 12.24 -16.31 22.27
C ILE A 146 13.55 -17.08 22.44
N SER A 147 14.29 -17.35 21.35
CA SER A 147 15.55 -18.08 21.42
C SER A 147 16.62 -17.29 22.16
N THR A 148 16.71 -15.98 21.95
CA THR A 148 17.66 -15.12 22.67
C THR A 148 17.31 -15.05 24.15
N ALA A 149 16.04 -14.85 24.50
CA ALA A 149 15.58 -14.83 25.89
C ALA A 149 15.85 -16.17 26.59
N ALA A 150 15.57 -17.29 25.93
CA ALA A 150 15.84 -18.62 26.46
C ALA A 150 17.34 -18.88 26.64
N ALA A 151 18.17 -18.55 25.62
CA ALA A 151 19.61 -18.72 25.68
C ALA A 151 20.25 -17.90 26.80
N VAL A 152 19.84 -16.64 26.94
CA VAL A 152 20.25 -15.77 28.06
C VAL A 152 19.86 -16.41 29.38
N THR A 153 18.60 -16.81 29.54
CA THR A 153 18.11 -17.36 30.81
C THR A 153 18.85 -18.64 31.20
N ILE A 154 19.10 -19.55 30.25
CA ILE A 154 19.85 -20.79 30.47
C ILE A 154 21.31 -20.48 30.81
N PHE A 155 21.95 -19.60 30.04
CA PHE A 155 23.34 -19.20 30.30
C PHE A 155 23.49 -18.56 31.68
N THR A 156 22.58 -17.67 32.06
CA THR A 156 22.67 -17.01 33.36
C THR A 156 22.36 -17.93 34.53
N LYS A 157 21.41 -18.86 34.37
CA LYS A 157 21.02 -19.78 35.45
C LYS A 157 21.98 -20.96 35.64
N PHE A 158 22.49 -21.52 34.55
CA PHE A 158 23.31 -22.74 34.59
C PHE A 158 24.74 -22.50 34.11
N GLY A 159 24.95 -21.63 33.13
CA GLY A 159 26.29 -21.32 32.62
C GLY A 159 27.15 -20.59 33.64
N VAL A 160 26.60 -19.61 34.34
CA VAL A 160 27.32 -18.85 35.39
C VAL A 160 27.72 -19.78 36.54
N THR A 161 26.78 -20.60 37.04
CA THR A 161 27.06 -21.56 38.12
C THR A 161 28.11 -22.58 37.71
N SER A 162 28.03 -23.16 36.50
CA SER A 162 29.04 -24.12 36.02
C SER A 162 30.43 -23.50 35.83
N LEU A 163 30.52 -22.21 35.47
CA LEU A 163 31.79 -21.49 35.36
C LEU A 163 32.39 -21.12 36.72
N ILE A 164 31.54 -20.89 37.73
CA ILE A 164 31.97 -20.74 39.13
C ILE A 164 32.49 -22.08 39.67
N ASP A 165 31.75 -23.17 39.45
CA ASP A 165 32.13 -24.51 39.88
C ASP A 165 33.44 -25.00 39.23
N ALA A 166 33.68 -24.60 37.97
CA ALA A 166 34.93 -24.87 37.26
C ALA A 166 36.12 -23.99 37.71
N GLY A 167 35.91 -23.06 38.65
CA GLY A 167 36.93 -22.14 39.16
C GLY A 167 37.35 -21.05 38.17
N VAL A 168 36.61 -20.88 37.07
CA VAL A 168 36.90 -19.87 36.03
C VAL A 168 36.39 -18.49 36.48
N LEU A 169 35.26 -18.44 37.19
CA LEU A 169 34.68 -17.22 37.74
C LEU A 169 34.70 -17.22 39.28
N PRO A 170 34.90 -16.06 39.94
CA PRO A 170 34.81 -15.95 41.39
C PRO A 170 33.40 -16.22 41.91
N ALA A 171 33.26 -16.83 43.09
CA ALA A 171 31.95 -17.12 43.72
C ALA A 171 31.07 -15.88 43.98
N SER A 172 31.65 -14.68 44.03
CA SER A 172 30.90 -13.42 44.12
C SER A 172 30.05 -13.11 42.87
N TRP A 173 30.29 -13.81 41.76
CA TRP A 173 29.54 -13.66 40.53
C TRP A 173 28.18 -14.36 40.52
N ASP A 174 27.91 -15.21 41.50
CA ASP A 174 26.66 -15.97 41.57
C ASP A 174 25.44 -15.03 41.69
N HIS A 175 25.59 -13.97 42.49
CA HIS A 175 24.57 -12.93 42.65
C HIS A 175 24.54 -11.92 41.48
N LEU A 176 25.69 -11.68 40.83
CA LEU A 176 25.80 -10.82 39.64
C LEU A 176 25.13 -11.46 38.42
N GLY A 177 25.18 -12.80 38.30
CA GLY A 177 24.44 -13.55 37.30
C GLY A 177 22.95 -13.24 37.37
N ALA A 178 22.33 -13.46 38.53
CA ALA A 178 20.90 -13.22 38.73
C ALA A 178 20.48 -11.76 38.46
N ILE A 179 21.30 -10.77 38.83
CA ILE A 179 21.01 -9.35 38.54
C ILE A 179 21.13 -9.05 37.04
N ASN A 180 22.16 -9.58 36.38
CA ASN A 180 22.38 -9.39 34.95
C ASN A 180 21.29 -10.07 34.10
N SER A 181 20.75 -11.23 34.50
CA SER A 181 19.58 -11.81 33.81
C SER A 181 18.34 -10.94 33.97
N ILE A 182 18.05 -10.43 35.17
CA ILE A 182 16.90 -9.52 35.37
C ILE A 182 17.02 -8.29 34.47
N LEU A 183 18.21 -7.68 34.42
CA LEU A 183 18.48 -6.49 33.61
C LEU A 183 18.40 -6.79 32.11
N LEU A 184 18.94 -7.94 31.67
CA LEU A 184 18.91 -8.35 30.27
C LEU A 184 17.51 -8.78 29.82
N THR A 185 16.76 -9.50 30.66
CA THR A 185 15.34 -9.81 30.42
C THR A 185 14.51 -8.53 30.33
N TYR A 186 14.77 -7.54 31.20
CA TYR A 186 14.13 -6.24 31.13
C TYR A 186 14.45 -5.50 29.82
N ILE A 187 15.72 -5.48 29.39
CA ILE A 187 16.12 -4.88 28.10
C ILE A 187 15.49 -5.61 26.92
N ILE A 188 15.41 -6.94 26.94
CA ILE A 188 14.78 -7.73 25.87
C ILE A 188 13.28 -7.44 25.81
N ASN A 189 12.58 -7.44 26.95
CA ASN A 189 11.16 -7.10 27.02
C ASN A 189 10.91 -5.64 26.59
N SER A 190 11.75 -4.71 27.03
CA SER A 190 11.66 -3.30 26.64
C SER A 190 11.94 -3.12 25.14
N SER A 191 12.89 -3.87 24.57
CA SER A 191 13.19 -3.86 23.14
C SER A 191 12.02 -4.40 22.31
N PHE A 192 11.28 -5.37 22.84
CA PHE A 192 10.03 -5.84 22.24
C PHE A 192 8.95 -4.76 22.25
N PHE A 193 8.76 -4.07 23.37
CA PHE A 193 7.83 -2.94 23.42
C PHE A 193 8.25 -1.80 22.50
N VAL A 194 9.55 -1.47 22.41
CA VAL A 194 10.07 -0.50 21.43
C VAL A 194 9.80 -0.96 20.00
N THR A 195 9.87 -2.25 19.73
CA THR A 195 9.57 -2.83 18.43
C THR A 195 8.07 -2.73 18.12
N ILE A 196 7.18 -3.05 19.07
CA ILE A 196 5.73 -2.85 18.94
C ILE A 196 5.39 -1.37 18.76
N VAL A 197 6.05 -0.47 19.50
CA VAL A 197 5.84 0.98 19.37
C VAL A 197 6.36 1.49 18.04
N LYS A 198 7.48 0.98 17.53
CA LYS A 198 7.95 1.26 16.16
C LYS A 198 6.97 0.72 15.12
N PHE A 199 6.34 -0.44 15.35
CA PHE A 199 5.24 -0.93 14.52
C PHE A 199 4.00 -0.07 14.59
N GLY A 200 3.61 0.39 15.78
CA GLY A 200 2.52 1.34 15.98
C GLY A 200 2.78 2.67 15.27
N ARG A 201 4.01 3.19 15.35
CA ARG A 201 4.44 4.38 14.59
C ARG A 201 4.48 4.13 13.09
N GLN A 202 4.90 2.94 12.65
CA GLN A 202 4.79 2.54 11.25
C GLN A 202 3.32 2.51 10.81
N LEU A 203 2.40 2.00 11.63
CA LEU A 203 0.97 2.01 11.33
C LEU A 203 0.38 3.44 11.26
N ILE A 204 0.81 4.34 12.14
CA ILE A 204 0.47 5.78 12.06
C ILE A 204 1.03 6.38 10.76
N SER A 205 2.26 6.04 10.36
CA SER A 205 2.86 6.52 9.11
C SER A 205 2.35 5.83 7.83
N SER A 206 1.74 4.65 7.96
CA SER A 206 1.30 3.79 6.86
C SER A 206 -0.18 3.96 6.52
N GLY A 207 -0.80 5.05 6.94
CA GLY A 207 -2.19 5.38 6.59
C GLY A 207 -2.99 6.03 7.71
N GLY A 208 -2.32 6.46 8.78
CA GLY A 208 -2.93 6.90 10.02
C GLY A 208 -3.82 8.13 9.92
N ASP A 209 -3.90 8.83 8.78
CA ASP A 209 -4.76 10.00 8.62
C ASP A 209 -6.07 9.69 7.90
N PHE A 210 -6.10 8.69 7.00
CA PHE A 210 -7.28 8.39 6.17
C PHE A 210 -7.92 7.03 6.44
N LEU A 211 -7.12 6.03 6.84
CA LEU A 211 -7.60 4.66 7.04
C LEU A 211 -7.16 4.10 8.40
N THR A 212 -8.01 3.28 8.98
CA THR A 212 -7.73 2.49 10.18
C THR A 212 -8.18 1.05 9.99
N TRP A 213 -7.65 0.14 10.81
CA TRP A 213 -8.14 -1.23 10.83
C TRP A 213 -9.49 -1.31 11.55
N GLN A 214 -10.40 -2.14 11.04
CA GLN A 214 -11.65 -2.45 11.71
C GLN A 214 -11.39 -3.00 13.11
N ARG A 215 -12.25 -2.63 14.08
CA ARG A 215 -12.14 -3.09 15.46
C ARG A 215 -12.27 -4.62 15.51
N GLY A 216 -11.35 -5.29 16.19
CA GLY A 216 -11.29 -6.76 16.24
C GLY A 216 -10.29 -7.40 15.27
N THR A 217 -9.59 -6.60 14.45
CA THR A 217 -8.49 -7.09 13.59
C THR A 217 -7.24 -7.36 14.44
N PHE A 218 -6.66 -8.56 14.29
CA PHE A 218 -5.50 -8.97 15.11
C PHE A 218 -4.18 -8.30 14.68
N TYR A 219 -3.27 -8.02 15.62
CA TYR A 219 -1.98 -7.35 15.34
C TYR A 219 -1.10 -8.05 14.30
N SER A 220 -1.20 -9.38 14.18
CA SER A 220 -0.46 -10.13 13.15
C SER A 220 -0.93 -9.78 11.73
N HIS A 221 -2.21 -9.43 11.57
CA HIS A 221 -2.75 -8.91 10.31
C HIS A 221 -2.20 -7.50 10.04
N TRP A 222 -2.21 -6.62 11.06
CA TRP A 222 -1.70 -5.26 10.93
C TRP A 222 -0.26 -5.24 10.42
N PHE A 223 0.59 -6.10 10.95
CA PHE A 223 1.98 -6.21 10.50
C PHE A 223 2.06 -6.69 9.04
N LYS A 224 1.37 -7.77 8.70
CA LYS A 224 1.47 -8.40 7.37
C LYS A 224 0.92 -7.51 6.25
N HIS A 225 -0.07 -6.69 6.57
CA HIS A 225 -0.80 -5.84 5.63
C HIS A 225 -0.51 -4.34 5.80
N ALA A 226 0.55 -3.98 6.55
CA ALA A 226 0.90 -2.58 6.78
C ALA A 226 1.18 -1.80 5.48
N ASP A 227 1.86 -2.44 4.53
CA ASP A 227 2.17 -1.82 3.24
C ASP A 227 0.94 -1.74 2.32
N GLU A 228 -0.01 -2.68 2.45
CA GLU A 228 -1.31 -2.61 1.77
C GLU A 228 -2.15 -1.45 2.29
N MET A 229 -2.18 -1.23 3.61
CA MET A 229 -2.83 -0.06 4.22
C MET A 229 -2.22 1.25 3.73
N LEU A 230 -0.90 1.31 3.57
CA LEU A 230 -0.22 2.49 3.05
C LEU A 230 -0.64 2.80 1.61
N PHE A 231 -0.70 1.79 0.76
CA PHE A 231 -1.09 1.97 -0.64
C PHE A 231 -2.54 2.46 -0.73
N ASN A 232 -3.44 1.81 0.01
CA ASN A 232 -4.86 2.18 0.02
C ASN A 232 -5.09 3.56 0.66
N SER A 233 -4.34 3.93 1.69
CA SER A 233 -4.45 5.26 2.30
C SER A 233 -4.01 6.35 1.33
N LYS A 234 -2.95 6.12 0.53
CA LYS A 234 -2.50 7.07 -0.48
C LYS A 234 -3.48 7.19 -1.66
N ILE A 235 -4.21 6.12 -1.96
CA ILE A 235 -5.31 6.14 -2.93
C ILE A 235 -6.46 7.00 -2.40
N VAL A 236 -6.87 6.81 -1.14
CA VAL A 236 -7.95 7.60 -0.51
C VAL A 236 -7.56 9.06 -0.38
N GLU A 237 -6.32 9.37 0.01
CA GLU A 237 -5.78 10.73 0.06
C GLU A 237 -5.90 11.41 -1.30
N ALA A 238 -5.37 10.81 -2.35
CA ALA A 238 -5.42 11.40 -3.69
C ALA A 238 -6.84 11.51 -4.27
N ASP A 239 -7.74 10.58 -3.92
CA ASP A 239 -9.15 10.66 -4.29
C ASP A 239 -9.87 11.80 -3.54
N ARG A 240 -9.57 12.00 -2.25
CA ARG A 240 -10.11 13.13 -1.47
C ARG A 240 -9.62 14.47 -2.01
N ASP A 241 -8.34 14.59 -2.29
CA ASP A 241 -7.75 15.84 -2.81
C ASP A 241 -8.38 16.25 -4.15
N LEU A 242 -8.69 15.27 -5.01
CA LEU A 242 -9.40 15.50 -6.27
C LEU A 242 -10.86 15.95 -6.06
N ASN A 243 -11.50 15.47 -5.01
CA ASN A 243 -12.92 15.59 -4.72
C ASN A 243 -13.19 16.63 -3.62
N ASN A 244 -12.34 17.66 -3.50
CA ASN A 244 -12.47 18.75 -2.52
C ASN A 244 -12.60 18.28 -1.06
N GLY A 245 -11.91 17.20 -0.71
CA GLY A 245 -11.89 16.62 0.64
C GLY A 245 -12.91 15.51 0.86
N GLU A 246 -13.82 15.23 -0.08
CA GLU A 246 -14.77 14.12 0.02
C GLU A 246 -14.24 12.83 -0.61
N SER A 247 -14.56 11.67 -0.03
CA SER A 247 -14.16 10.39 -0.61
C SER A 247 -15.22 9.87 -1.57
N ASN A 248 -14.80 9.38 -2.74
CA ASN A 248 -15.68 8.75 -3.71
C ASN A 248 -16.23 7.42 -3.15
N PRO A 249 -17.58 7.27 -3.06
CA PRO A 249 -18.21 6.06 -2.55
C PRO A 249 -17.73 4.77 -3.23
N ALA A 250 -17.47 4.80 -4.55
CA ALA A 250 -17.03 3.61 -5.28
C ALA A 250 -15.64 3.13 -4.83
N ILE A 251 -14.75 4.06 -4.50
CA ILE A 251 -13.38 3.78 -4.04
C ILE A 251 -13.40 3.37 -2.57
N THR A 252 -14.18 4.07 -1.74
CA THR A 252 -14.31 3.75 -0.32
C THR A 252 -14.97 2.41 -0.10
N ASP A 253 -16.02 2.09 -0.85
CA ASP A 253 -16.72 0.82 -0.77
C ASP A 253 -15.81 -0.31 -1.21
N GLU A 254 -14.96 -0.11 -2.23
CA GLU A 254 -14.00 -1.12 -2.65
C GLU A 254 -12.92 -1.38 -1.58
N ILE A 255 -12.38 -0.33 -0.95
CA ILE A 255 -11.28 -0.44 0.03
C ILE A 255 -11.79 -0.89 1.41
N CYS A 256 -12.91 -0.34 1.87
CA CYS A 256 -13.45 -0.49 3.22
C CYS A 256 -14.60 -1.49 3.30
N ARG A 257 -14.66 -2.47 2.40
CA ARG A 257 -15.71 -3.51 2.42
C ARG A 257 -15.87 -4.09 3.84
N PRO A 258 -17.08 -4.03 4.42
CA PRO A 258 -17.31 -4.60 5.73
C PRO A 258 -17.10 -6.11 5.67
N ALA A 259 -16.44 -6.66 6.67
CA ALA A 259 -16.44 -8.11 6.83
C ALA A 259 -17.88 -8.60 7.10
N PRO A 260 -18.25 -9.81 6.66
CA PRO A 260 -19.57 -10.36 6.97
C PRO A 260 -19.80 -10.36 8.48
N GLU A 261 -21.00 -9.94 8.89
CA GLU A 261 -21.36 -9.76 10.29
C GLU A 261 -21.03 -11.01 11.11
N ILE A 262 -20.19 -10.78 12.10
CA ILE A 262 -19.83 -11.79 13.08
C ILE A 262 -21.04 -11.97 14.00
N ARG A 263 -21.74 -13.10 13.87
CA ARG A 263 -22.92 -13.43 14.71
C ARG A 263 -22.58 -13.69 16.18
N SER A 264 -21.30 -13.66 16.57
CA SER A 264 -20.82 -13.95 17.92
C SER A 264 -19.83 -12.87 18.42
N ASN A 265 -19.92 -12.46 19.69
CA ASN A 265 -19.01 -11.48 20.30
C ASN A 265 -17.57 -12.01 20.53
N THR A 266 -17.27 -13.24 20.09
CA THR A 266 -16.01 -13.95 20.38
C THR A 266 -15.15 -14.22 19.15
N ASP A 267 -15.65 -13.95 17.94
CA ASP A 267 -14.95 -14.25 16.70
C ASP A 267 -14.08 -13.07 16.25
N THR A 268 -12.86 -13.38 15.83
CA THR A 268 -11.91 -12.42 15.25
C THR A 268 -12.26 -12.16 13.79
N LEU A 269 -12.15 -10.90 13.36
CA LEU A 269 -12.28 -10.54 11.94
C LEU A 269 -11.19 -11.25 11.13
N ASN A 270 -11.62 -12.02 10.12
CA ASN A 270 -10.72 -12.72 9.21
C ASN A 270 -10.73 -12.06 7.83
N PRO A 271 -9.57 -11.82 7.22
CA PRO A 271 -9.50 -11.38 5.83
C PRO A 271 -9.99 -12.52 4.93
N GLY A 272 -10.55 -12.15 3.78
CA GLY A 272 -11.09 -13.14 2.86
C GLY A 272 -11.67 -12.49 1.62
N TYR A 273 -12.63 -13.18 1.03
CA TYR A 273 -13.40 -12.69 -0.10
C TYR A 273 -14.89 -12.71 0.27
N ASP A 274 -15.63 -11.74 -0.24
CA ASP A 274 -17.08 -11.77 -0.16
C ASP A 274 -17.66 -12.88 -1.07
N ARG A 275 -18.99 -13.03 -1.05
CA ARG A 275 -19.70 -14.01 -1.89
C ARG A 275 -19.51 -13.78 -3.39
N GLU A 276 -19.19 -12.55 -3.78
CA GLU A 276 -19.02 -12.11 -5.16
C GLU A 276 -17.54 -12.21 -5.62
N GLY A 277 -16.63 -12.59 -4.71
CA GLY A 277 -15.21 -12.72 -4.98
C GLY A 277 -14.41 -11.43 -4.82
N HIS A 278 -14.97 -10.37 -4.23
CA HIS A 278 -14.22 -9.16 -3.90
C HIS A 278 -13.46 -9.31 -2.59
N LYS A 279 -12.27 -8.72 -2.54
CA LYS A 279 -11.36 -8.83 -1.40
C LYS A 279 -11.84 -7.98 -0.21
N ILE A 280 -11.88 -8.60 0.98
CA ILE A 280 -12.18 -7.94 2.25
C ILE A 280 -10.84 -7.61 2.93
N ARG A 281 -10.53 -6.32 3.04
CA ARG A 281 -9.22 -5.83 3.54
C ARG A 281 -9.21 -5.48 5.03
N LEU A 282 -10.37 -5.51 5.70
CA LEU A 282 -10.55 -5.14 7.11
C LEU A 282 -10.14 -3.70 7.44
N MET A 283 -10.23 -2.80 6.45
CA MET A 283 -9.96 -1.38 6.60
C MET A 283 -11.27 -0.62 6.80
N GLN A 284 -11.19 0.54 7.43
CA GLN A 284 -12.28 1.48 7.64
C GLN A 284 -11.74 2.91 7.50
N LEU A 285 -12.56 3.81 6.95
CA LEU A 285 -12.25 5.24 6.95
C LEU A 285 -12.03 5.72 8.38
N LYS A 286 -10.94 6.45 8.57
CA LYS A 286 -10.71 7.17 9.82
C LYS A 286 -11.66 8.36 9.87
N ASP A 287 -12.12 8.70 11.07
CA ASP A 287 -12.86 9.95 11.26
C ASP A 287 -12.01 11.13 10.79
N ASP A 288 -12.60 11.96 9.93
CA ASP A 288 -11.94 13.13 9.41
C ASP A 288 -11.78 14.16 10.53
N LEU A 289 -10.55 14.24 11.03
CA LEU A 289 -10.20 15.11 12.15
C LEU A 289 -10.36 16.59 11.77
N GLU A 290 -10.24 16.95 10.50
CA GLU A 290 -10.52 18.31 10.03
C GLU A 290 -12.00 18.63 10.04
N LYS A 291 -12.84 17.69 9.60
CA LYS A 291 -14.30 17.83 9.71
C LYS A 291 -14.75 17.92 11.17
N LEU A 292 -14.17 17.14 12.06
CA LEU A 292 -14.41 17.23 13.50
C LEU A 292 -13.93 18.56 14.10
N LYS A 293 -12.75 19.05 13.69
CA LYS A 293 -12.25 20.39 14.05
C LYS A 293 -13.17 21.49 13.54
N PHE A 294 -13.67 21.39 12.32
CA PHE A 294 -14.61 22.36 11.73
C PHE A 294 -15.95 22.34 12.46
N GLN A 295 -16.49 21.16 12.78
CA GLN A 295 -17.67 21.05 13.63
C GLN A 295 -17.43 21.67 15.02
N ALA A 296 -16.26 21.44 15.61
CA ALA A 296 -15.87 22.07 16.87
C ALA A 296 -15.76 23.59 16.74
N TYR A 297 -15.18 24.11 15.66
CA TYR A 297 -15.13 25.54 15.34
C TYR A 297 -16.54 26.15 15.31
N TRP A 298 -17.48 25.54 14.58
CA TRP A 298 -18.87 26.01 14.54
C TRP A 298 -19.58 25.91 15.89
N MET A 299 -19.36 24.85 16.65
CA MET A 299 -19.95 24.68 17.99
C MET A 299 -19.39 25.68 19.02
N THR A 300 -18.15 26.12 18.85
CA THR A 300 -17.46 27.06 19.77
C THR A 300 -17.50 28.51 19.28
N GLY A 301 -18.07 28.78 18.11
CA GLY A 301 -18.05 30.11 17.49
C GLY A 301 -16.65 30.59 17.11
N GLY A 302 -15.72 29.65 16.90
CA GLY A 302 -14.32 29.93 16.56
C GLY A 302 -13.40 30.25 17.74
N ASP A 303 -13.87 30.11 18.98
CA ASP A 303 -13.03 30.31 20.16
C ASP A 303 -11.92 29.24 20.26
N GLY A 304 -10.67 29.68 20.36
CA GLY A 304 -9.48 28.82 20.39
C GLY A 304 -8.96 28.36 19.02
N PHE A 305 -9.49 28.88 17.91
CA PHE A 305 -8.98 28.59 16.57
C PHE A 305 -8.24 29.81 15.98
N GLU A 306 -7.09 29.55 15.35
CA GLU A 306 -6.34 30.55 14.58
C GLU A 306 -6.51 30.25 13.09
N TRP A 307 -6.86 31.27 12.32
CA TRP A 307 -6.91 31.13 10.87
C TRP A 307 -5.48 31.17 10.33
N VAL A 308 -5.10 30.11 9.63
CA VAL A 308 -3.83 30.02 8.91
C VAL A 308 -4.16 30.00 7.43
N GLU A 309 -3.49 30.85 6.66
CA GLU A 309 -3.64 30.85 5.20
C GLU A 309 -3.26 29.47 4.64
N PRO A 310 -4.05 28.91 3.70
CA PRO A 310 -3.66 27.69 3.03
C PRO A 310 -2.42 27.96 2.17
N ASP A 311 -1.29 27.37 2.53
CA ASP A 311 -0.10 27.38 1.69
C ASP A 311 -0.41 26.66 0.37
N GLN A 312 -0.40 27.38 -0.75
CA GLN A 312 -0.59 26.79 -2.08
C GLN A 312 0.75 26.30 -2.61
N ASP A 313 0.96 24.97 -2.66
CA ASP A 313 2.15 24.39 -3.29
C ASP A 313 2.02 24.45 -4.83
N PRO A 314 2.98 25.05 -5.56
CA PRO A 314 3.01 25.02 -7.02
C PRO A 314 2.90 23.62 -7.64
N ALA A 315 3.40 22.58 -6.96
CA ALA A 315 3.30 21.20 -7.44
C ALA A 315 1.86 20.65 -7.37
N GLU A 316 1.11 21.04 -6.35
CA GLU A 316 -0.29 20.66 -6.18
C GLU A 316 -1.17 21.30 -7.26
N ILE A 317 -0.92 22.58 -7.58
CA ILE A 317 -1.59 23.28 -8.68
C ILE A 317 -1.34 22.57 -10.02
N GLN A 318 -0.09 22.25 -10.33
CA GLN A 318 0.25 21.53 -11.57
C GLN A 318 -0.40 20.14 -11.65
N TRP A 319 -0.49 19.46 -10.51
CA TRP A 319 -1.14 18.16 -10.45
C TRP A 319 -2.66 18.30 -10.65
N ARG A 320 -3.31 19.28 -10.04
CA ARG A 320 -4.74 19.58 -10.27
C ARG A 320 -5.03 19.92 -11.73
N GLU A 321 -4.23 20.79 -12.35
CA GLU A 321 -4.34 21.13 -13.79
C GLU A 321 -4.13 19.90 -14.69
N HIS A 322 -3.23 18.99 -14.28
CA HIS A 322 -3.07 17.71 -14.96
C HIS A 322 -4.35 16.90 -14.83
N LEU A 323 -4.84 16.69 -13.61
CA LEU A 323 -6.04 15.91 -13.30
C LEU A 323 -7.31 16.39 -14.00
N GLU A 324 -7.51 17.71 -14.15
CA GLU A 324 -8.63 18.28 -14.91
C GLU A 324 -8.68 17.79 -16.37
N LYS A 325 -7.53 17.42 -16.97
CA LYS A 325 -7.47 16.86 -18.33
C LYS A 325 -7.92 15.39 -18.39
N TYR A 326 -7.89 14.69 -17.26
CA TYR A 326 -8.22 13.26 -17.14
C TYR A 326 -9.59 13.01 -16.52
N ASN A 327 -10.05 13.90 -15.66
CA ASN A 327 -11.22 13.67 -14.84
C ASN A 327 -12.51 14.22 -15.48
N LYS A 328 -13.56 13.40 -15.45
CA LYS A 328 -14.96 13.87 -15.47
C LYS A 328 -15.40 13.78 -14.01
N PRO A 329 -15.43 14.87 -13.23
CA PRO A 329 -15.78 14.80 -11.81
C PRO A 329 -17.14 14.12 -11.64
N ALA A 330 -17.13 12.92 -11.04
CA ALA A 330 -18.36 12.18 -10.76
C ALA A 330 -19.24 12.94 -9.74
N LEU A 331 -18.61 13.68 -8.83
CA LEU A 331 -19.27 14.53 -7.84
C LEU A 331 -19.91 15.79 -8.43
N GLU A 332 -19.44 16.33 -9.56
CA GLU A 332 -20.12 17.48 -10.20
C GLU A 332 -21.56 17.15 -10.59
N LYS A 333 -21.85 15.88 -10.92
CA LYS A 333 -23.24 15.43 -11.18
C LYS A 333 -24.04 15.30 -9.88
N ALA A 334 -23.42 14.77 -8.83
CA ALA A 334 -24.07 14.57 -7.54
C ALA A 334 -24.36 15.90 -6.82
N GLU A 335 -23.42 16.85 -6.81
CA GLU A 335 -23.63 18.20 -6.28
C GLU A 335 -24.65 19.00 -7.10
N LYS A 336 -24.62 18.94 -8.45
CA LYS A 336 -25.64 19.62 -9.27
C LYS A 336 -27.05 19.09 -9.03
N ASP A 337 -27.21 17.79 -8.79
CA ASP A 337 -28.52 17.22 -8.44
C ASP A 337 -28.87 17.44 -6.96
N ALA A 338 -27.89 17.50 -6.06
CA ALA A 338 -28.08 17.80 -4.65
C ALA A 338 -28.24 19.30 -4.34
N LEU A 339 -27.90 20.21 -5.25
CA LEU A 339 -28.09 21.67 -5.11
C LEU A 339 -29.32 22.19 -5.88
N LYS A 340 -30.00 21.33 -6.65
CA LYS A 340 -31.26 21.69 -7.34
C LYS A 340 -32.31 22.27 -6.41
N TRP A 341 -32.45 21.75 -5.19
CA TRP A 341 -33.41 22.27 -4.21
C TRP A 341 -33.05 23.69 -3.74
N ALA A 342 -31.76 24.03 -3.67
CA ALA A 342 -31.31 25.38 -3.32
C ALA A 342 -31.55 26.36 -4.47
N ASP A 343 -31.32 25.93 -5.72
CA ASP A 343 -31.65 26.71 -6.92
C ASP A 343 -33.17 26.92 -7.09
N ASP A 344 -33.99 25.93 -6.70
CA ASP A 344 -35.45 26.03 -6.74
C ASP A 344 -35.99 27.00 -5.66
N LEU A 345 -35.39 27.03 -4.46
CA LEU A 345 -35.71 28.02 -3.42
C LEU A 345 -35.36 29.45 -3.82
N ILE A 346 -34.27 29.65 -4.57
CA ILE A 346 -33.89 30.98 -5.07
C ILE A 346 -34.90 31.47 -6.12
N LYS A 347 -35.41 30.58 -6.98
CA LYS A 347 -36.41 30.91 -8.00
C LYS A 347 -37.79 31.24 -7.43
N GLU A 348 -38.20 30.63 -6.33
CA GLU A 348 -39.48 30.98 -5.66
C GLU A 348 -39.45 32.35 -4.97
N SER A 349 -38.25 32.88 -4.71
CA SER A 349 -38.05 34.19 -4.06
C SER A 349 -37.94 35.38 -5.04
N SER A 350 -38.16 35.16 -6.34
CA SER A 350 -38.06 36.16 -7.42
C SER A 350 -39.43 36.65 -7.90
#